data_AF-A0A497D5M3-F1
#
_entry.id   AF-A0A497D5M3-F1
#
_cell.length_a   1.000
_cell.length_b   1.000
_cell.length_c   1.000
_cell.angle_alpha   90.00
_cell.angle_beta   90.00
_cell.angle_gamma   90.00
#
_symmetry.space_group_name_H-M   'P 1'
#
loop_
_entity.id
_entity.type
_entity.pdbx_description
1 polymer ?
#
loop_
_entity_poly.entity_id
_entity_poly.type
_entity_poly.pdbx_seq_one_letter_code
_entity_poly.pdbx_strand_id
1 'polypeptide(L)'
;MLGSISLFSQDYIYTRNNNRIAAKDVTIDITEVRYKEFNNPAGSEMAIKSNDISLIAFADGRLQFFEPVKKIVMRNEFNKNLFTYHLADLIVNNFTISYERINKSGKIGFEIPLSLGYGHYAQIDDIVNQFYTGLSVNFYPTGQGKWRFITGPGFRVGSAKWDYYSYDEYGYSNYKSNTGYFKLLVNNGVIFTPIKALSFSIIGSIGVRYVFKMPSDYDQRVRTTGGVSVNLSYRF
;
A
#
# COMPACT_ATOMS: atom_id res chain seq x y z
N MET A 1 -40.70 -13.73 -24.36
CA MET A 1 -41.05 -13.62 -22.92
C MET A 1 -39.88 -12.92 -22.25
N LEU A 2 -39.95 -11.59 -22.07
CA LEU A 2 -38.87 -10.79 -21.49
C LEU A 2 -38.95 -10.92 -19.96
N GLY A 3 -37.96 -11.57 -19.36
CA GLY A 3 -37.85 -11.71 -17.92
C GLY A 3 -37.51 -10.37 -17.27
N SER A 4 -38.38 -9.87 -16.42
CA SER A 4 -38.11 -8.73 -15.54
C SER A 4 -37.05 -9.14 -14.51
N ILE A 5 -35.85 -8.57 -14.61
CA ILE A 5 -34.86 -8.65 -13.53
C ILE A 5 -35.33 -7.66 -12.47
N SER A 6 -35.99 -8.17 -11.43
CA SER A 6 -36.24 -7.41 -10.21
C SER A 6 -34.88 -7.20 -9.55
N LEU A 7 -34.20 -6.09 -9.87
CA LEU A 7 -33.05 -5.61 -9.12
C LEU A 7 -33.53 -5.41 -7.68
N PHE A 8 -33.07 -6.27 -6.78
CA PHE A 8 -33.26 -6.08 -5.34
C PHE A 8 -32.45 -4.84 -4.93
N SER A 9 -33.09 -3.69 -5.03
CA SER A 9 -32.58 -2.42 -4.53
C SER A 9 -32.45 -2.51 -3.01
N GLN A 10 -31.24 -2.28 -2.49
CA GLN A 10 -30.96 -2.29 -1.06
C GLN A 10 -30.42 -0.93 -0.59
N ASP A 11 -30.92 -0.49 0.56
CA ASP A 11 -30.41 0.71 1.22
C ASP A 11 -29.25 0.34 2.15
N TYR A 12 -28.36 1.30 2.40
CA TYR A 12 -27.26 1.15 3.34
C TYR A 12 -27.27 2.27 4.37
N ILE A 13 -27.31 1.89 5.65
CA ILE A 13 -27.12 2.79 6.78
C ILE A 13 -25.67 2.68 7.24
N TYR A 14 -24.94 3.79 7.23
CA TYR A 14 -23.58 3.91 7.73
C TYR A 14 -23.60 4.59 9.09
N THR A 15 -23.21 3.87 10.13
CA THR A 15 -23.20 4.38 11.49
C THR A 15 -21.91 5.16 11.79
N ARG A 16 -21.94 6.00 12.83
CA ARG A 16 -20.77 6.76 13.28
C ARG A 16 -19.66 5.90 13.89
N ASN A 17 -19.88 4.61 14.12
CA ASN A 17 -18.84 3.65 14.49
C ASN A 17 -18.30 2.84 13.29
N ASN A 18 -18.60 3.26 12.05
CA ASN A 18 -18.19 2.65 10.79
C ASN A 18 -18.77 1.25 10.51
N ASN A 19 -19.89 0.90 11.15
CA ASN A 19 -20.65 -0.29 10.76
C ASN A 19 -21.54 0.04 9.54
N ARG A 20 -21.76 -0.97 8.71
CA ARG A 20 -22.67 -0.91 7.56
C ARG A 20 -23.83 -1.85 7.81
N ILE A 21 -25.04 -1.31 7.75
CA ILE A 21 -26.28 -2.08 7.90
C ILE A 21 -26.95 -2.10 6.53
N ALA A 22 -27.20 -3.31 6.01
CA ALA A 22 -28.02 -3.48 4.81
C ALA A 22 -29.50 -3.45 5.22
N ALA A 23 -30.23 -2.47 4.72
CA ALA A 23 -31.56 -2.12 5.19
C ALA A 23 -32.59 -2.12 4.06
N LYS A 24 -33.85 -2.28 4.45
CA LYS A 24 -35.03 -2.12 3.63
C LYS A 24 -36.09 -1.34 4.42
N ASP A 25 -37.02 -0.71 3.72
CA ASP A 25 -38.13 0.06 4.31
C ASP A 25 -37.63 1.14 5.29
N VAL A 26 -36.59 1.88 4.88
CA VAL A 26 -35.96 2.91 5.72
C VAL A 26 -36.89 4.11 5.87
N THR A 27 -37.29 4.40 7.11
CA THR A 27 -38.09 5.57 7.48
C THR A 27 -37.27 6.48 8.38
N ILE A 28 -37.17 7.75 8.02
CA ILE A 28 -36.37 8.74 8.76
C ILE A 28 -37.30 9.64 9.56
N ASP A 29 -37.08 9.69 10.87
CA ASP A 29 -37.68 10.66 11.78
C ASP A 29 -36.59 11.61 12.35
N ILE A 30 -37.01 12.60 13.12
CA ILE A 30 -36.15 13.63 13.71
C ILE A 30 -35.13 12.99 14.67
N THR A 31 -35.55 12.00 15.46
CA THR A 31 -34.74 11.41 16.54
C THR A 31 -34.16 10.05 16.19
N GLU A 32 -34.81 9.31 15.29
CA GLU A 32 -34.46 7.94 14.94
C GLU A 32 -34.71 7.62 13.47
N VAL A 33 -34.04 6.58 13.00
CA VAL A 33 -34.26 5.96 11.71
C VAL A 33 -34.71 4.53 11.96
N ARG A 34 -35.87 4.20 11.40
CA ARG A 34 -36.45 2.86 11.45
C ARG A 34 -36.16 2.11 10.17
N TYR A 35 -35.86 0.83 10.29
CA TYR A 35 -35.52 -0.01 9.14
C TYR A 35 -35.80 -1.49 9.43
N LYS A 36 -35.88 -2.28 8.36
CA LYS A 36 -35.82 -3.75 8.43
C LYS A 36 -34.51 -4.24 7.86
N GLU A 37 -33.98 -5.33 8.40
CA GLU A 37 -32.78 -5.94 7.84
C GLU A 37 -33.08 -6.50 6.44
N PHE A 38 -32.19 -6.19 5.48
CA PHE A 38 -32.38 -6.61 4.11
C PHE A 38 -32.49 -8.14 3.97
N ASN A 39 -31.73 -8.90 4.76
CA ASN A 39 -31.73 -10.36 4.77
C ASN A 39 -32.91 -10.97 5.54
N ASN A 40 -33.69 -10.15 6.27
CA ASN A 40 -34.84 -10.59 7.03
C ASN A 40 -36.00 -9.57 6.92
N PRO A 41 -36.61 -9.41 5.72
CA PRO A 41 -37.62 -8.38 5.48
C PRO A 41 -38.97 -8.65 6.18
N ALA A 42 -39.20 -9.88 6.64
CA ALA A 42 -40.34 -10.24 7.50
C ALA A 42 -40.03 -10.09 9.00
N GLY A 43 -38.79 -9.71 9.34
CA GLY A 43 -38.35 -9.52 10.71
C GLY A 43 -38.90 -8.25 11.36
N SER A 44 -38.59 -8.10 12.64
CA SER A 44 -38.96 -6.93 13.44
C SER A 44 -38.39 -5.64 12.85
N GLU A 45 -39.16 -4.55 12.98
CA GLU A 45 -38.66 -3.21 12.71
C GLU A 45 -37.60 -2.85 13.76
N MET A 46 -36.44 -2.39 13.28
CA MET A 46 -35.31 -1.96 14.08
C MET A 46 -35.25 -0.43 14.08
N ALA A 47 -34.81 0.16 15.18
CA ALA A 47 -34.64 1.60 15.30
C ALA A 47 -33.19 1.93 15.71
N ILE A 48 -32.61 2.95 15.07
CA ILE A 48 -31.31 3.51 15.42
C ILE A 48 -31.43 5.02 15.56
N LYS A 49 -30.82 5.60 16.60
CA LYS A 49 -30.88 7.05 16.82
C LYS A 49 -30.21 7.78 15.66
N SER A 50 -30.81 8.87 15.18
CA SER A 50 -30.26 9.70 14.11
C SER A 50 -28.86 10.24 14.45
N ASN A 51 -28.58 10.45 15.75
CA ASN A 51 -27.27 10.84 16.27
C ASN A 51 -26.19 9.75 16.17
N ASP A 52 -26.54 8.50 15.89
CA ASP A 52 -25.59 7.40 15.70
C ASP A 52 -25.34 7.09 14.22
N ILE A 53 -26.00 7.83 13.32
CA ILE A 53 -25.91 7.67 11.87
C ILE A 53 -25.00 8.75 11.29
N SER A 54 -24.24 8.37 10.27
CA SER A 54 -23.41 9.28 9.48
C SER A 54 -24.05 9.58 8.12
N LEU A 55 -24.46 8.54 7.41
CA LEU A 55 -25.00 8.59 6.05
C LEU A 55 -25.99 7.45 5.83
N ILE A 56 -27.03 7.73 5.05
CA ILE A 56 -27.89 6.70 4.44
C ILE A 56 -27.73 6.81 2.93
N ALA A 57 -27.33 5.71 2.30
CA ALA A 57 -27.29 5.58 0.85
C ALA A 57 -28.50 4.77 0.40
N PHE A 58 -29.45 5.43 -0.26
CA PHE A 58 -30.64 4.79 -0.79
C PHE A 58 -30.33 4.04 -2.07
N ALA A 59 -31.13 3.03 -2.34
CA ALA A 59 -30.95 2.19 -3.51
C ALA A 59 -31.20 2.93 -4.84
N ASP A 60 -31.89 4.06 -4.81
CA ASP A 60 -32.07 4.98 -5.95
C ASP A 60 -30.89 5.95 -6.16
N GLY A 61 -29.83 5.84 -5.35
CA GLY A 61 -28.63 6.67 -5.41
C GLY A 61 -28.72 7.97 -4.61
N ARG A 62 -29.85 8.28 -3.97
CA ARG A 62 -29.93 9.43 -3.06
C ARG A 62 -29.07 9.19 -1.82
N LEU A 63 -28.48 10.28 -1.32
CA LEU A 63 -27.68 10.28 -0.10
C LEU A 63 -28.29 11.21 0.93
N GLN A 64 -28.56 10.72 2.14
CA GLN A 64 -28.97 11.53 3.27
C GLN A 64 -27.86 11.57 4.32
N PHE A 65 -27.36 12.78 4.60
CA PHE A 65 -26.30 13.00 5.56
C PHE A 65 -26.88 13.44 6.92
N PHE A 66 -26.41 12.81 7.99
CA PHE A 66 -26.77 13.13 9.38
C PHE A 66 -25.64 13.87 10.13
N GLU A 67 -24.54 14.12 9.43
CA GLU A 67 -23.46 15.01 9.85
C GLU A 67 -23.14 16.00 8.71
N PRO A 68 -22.59 17.18 9.04
CA PRO A 68 -22.13 18.11 8.00
C PRO A 68 -21.18 17.39 7.04
N VAL A 69 -21.40 17.52 5.73
CA VAL A 69 -20.63 16.83 4.67
C VAL A 69 -19.11 16.99 4.84
N LYS A 70 -18.66 18.12 5.39
CA LYS A 70 -17.26 18.38 5.77
C LYS A 70 -16.68 17.36 6.76
N LYS A 71 -17.46 16.81 7.70
CA LYS A 71 -16.98 15.81 8.69
C LYS A 71 -16.85 14.42 8.09
N ILE A 72 -17.73 14.03 7.17
CA ILE A 72 -17.75 12.68 6.58
C ILE A 72 -16.59 12.51 5.59
N VAL A 73 -16.24 13.56 4.83
CA VAL A 73 -15.07 13.57 3.94
C VAL A 73 -13.74 13.71 4.71
N MET A 74 -13.78 14.16 5.98
CA MET A 74 -12.58 14.35 6.83
C MET A 74 -12.28 13.19 7.81
N ARG A 75 -13.04 12.10 7.81
CA ARG A 75 -12.71 10.90 8.62
C ARG A 75 -11.63 10.02 8.00
N ASN A 76 -10.58 10.66 7.46
CA ASN A 76 -9.28 10.03 7.29
C ASN A 76 -8.62 10.01 8.68
N GLU A 77 -9.13 9.18 9.60
CA GLU A 77 -8.64 9.09 10.98
C GLU A 77 -7.19 8.58 11.08
N PHE A 78 -6.59 8.22 9.95
CA PHE A 78 -5.23 7.74 9.89
C PHE A 78 -4.26 8.89 9.58
N ASN A 79 -3.22 8.97 10.39
CA ASN A 79 -2.11 9.91 10.27
C ASN A 79 -1.43 9.85 8.90
N LYS A 80 -0.97 10.98 8.37
CA LYS A 80 -0.51 11.06 6.97
C LYS A 80 0.96 10.74 6.79
N ASN A 81 1.73 10.74 7.88
CA ASN A 81 3.15 10.45 7.85
C ASN A 81 3.38 9.03 8.31
N LEU A 82 4.21 8.31 7.57
CA LEU A 82 4.59 6.95 7.88
C LEU A 82 6.10 6.90 7.95
N PHE A 83 6.59 6.25 9.00
CA PHE A 83 7.96 5.78 9.06
C PHE A 83 7.94 4.26 8.97
N THR A 84 8.67 3.70 8.02
CA THR A 84 8.59 2.28 7.68
C THR A 84 9.96 1.64 7.80
N TYR A 85 9.99 0.47 8.43
CA TYR A 85 11.14 -0.40 8.50
C TYR A 85 10.89 -1.64 7.66
N HIS A 86 11.82 -1.94 6.74
CA HIS A 86 11.73 -3.06 5.82
C HIS A 86 12.40 -4.29 6.44
N LEU A 87 11.61 -5.15 7.08
CA LEU A 87 12.11 -6.29 7.87
C LEU A 87 12.84 -7.33 7.01
N ALA A 88 12.31 -7.63 5.83
CA ALA A 88 12.89 -8.63 4.92
C ALA A 88 14.25 -8.21 4.35
N ASP A 89 14.57 -6.91 4.36
CA ASP A 89 15.83 -6.40 3.82
C ASP A 89 17.04 -6.89 4.64
N LEU A 90 16.86 -7.19 5.93
CA LEU A 90 17.92 -7.76 6.77
C LEU A 90 18.41 -9.12 6.26
N ILE A 91 17.50 -9.93 5.69
CA ILE A 91 17.82 -11.26 5.16
C ILE A 91 18.76 -11.14 3.94
N VAL A 92 18.64 -10.04 3.20
CA VAL A 92 19.50 -9.72 2.04
C VAL A 92 20.62 -8.73 2.41
N ASN A 93 20.99 -8.68 3.70
CA ASN A 93 22.06 -7.85 4.26
C ASN A 93 21.91 -6.34 4.01
N ASN A 94 20.68 -5.83 4.03
CA ASN A 94 20.37 -4.42 3.93
C ASN A 94 19.60 -3.96 5.17
N PHE A 95 19.95 -2.78 5.68
CA PHE A 95 19.14 -2.04 6.63
C PHE A 95 18.41 -0.93 5.86
N THR A 96 17.09 -1.02 5.77
CA THR A 96 16.28 -0.05 5.01
C THR A 96 15.16 0.53 5.86
N ILE A 97 15.08 1.85 5.81
CA ILE A 97 13.96 2.64 6.35
C ILE A 97 13.36 3.50 5.24
N SER A 98 12.11 3.88 5.37
CA SER A 98 11.49 4.83 4.45
C SER A 98 10.55 5.78 5.18
N TYR A 99 10.41 6.98 4.60
CA TYR A 99 9.41 7.95 5.01
C TYR A 99 8.38 8.09 3.90
N GLU A 100 7.11 7.98 4.23
CA GLU A 100 6.02 8.23 3.30
C GLU A 100 5.10 9.33 3.81
N ARG A 101 4.72 10.24 2.90
CA ARG A 101 3.68 11.23 3.14
C ARG A 101 2.48 10.99 2.22
N ILE A 102 1.34 10.72 2.84
CA ILE A 102 0.06 10.52 2.16
C ILE A 102 -0.67 11.85 2.00
N ASN A 103 -1.24 12.06 0.82
CA ASN A 103 -1.97 13.27 0.47
C ASN A 103 -3.29 13.40 1.26
N LYS A 104 -3.95 14.55 1.12
CA LYS A 104 -5.20 14.83 1.85
C LYS A 104 -6.33 13.85 1.50
N SER A 105 -6.39 13.37 0.26
CA SER A 105 -7.41 12.40 -0.16
C SER A 105 -7.15 10.98 0.35
N GLY A 106 -5.97 10.69 0.88
CA GLY A 106 -5.60 9.35 1.31
C GLY A 106 -5.39 8.37 0.14
N LYS A 107 -5.30 8.85 -1.10
CA LYS A 107 -5.24 7.98 -2.29
C LYS A 107 -3.85 7.93 -2.92
N ILE A 108 -2.96 8.87 -2.58
CA ILE A 108 -1.62 8.95 -3.13
C ILE A 108 -0.64 9.20 -1.99
N GLY A 109 0.47 8.45 -1.96
CA GLY A 109 1.60 8.66 -1.06
C GLY A 109 2.90 8.84 -1.83
N PHE A 110 3.80 9.64 -1.27
CA PHE A 110 5.15 9.82 -1.77
C PHE A 110 6.12 9.24 -0.75
N GLU A 111 6.88 8.23 -1.14
CA GLU A 111 7.78 7.48 -0.27
C GLU A 111 9.23 7.69 -0.69
N ILE A 112 10.08 8.00 0.29
CA ILE A 112 11.54 8.13 0.11
C ILE A 112 12.20 7.04 0.96
N PRO A 113 12.73 5.97 0.33
CA PRO A 113 13.52 4.98 1.03
C PRO A 113 14.98 5.41 1.18
N LEU A 114 15.61 4.93 2.25
CA LEU A 114 17.04 5.00 2.53
C LEU A 114 17.50 3.62 2.97
N SER A 115 18.51 3.09 2.28
CA SER A 115 19.03 1.75 2.54
C SER A 115 20.54 1.75 2.63
N LEU A 116 21.07 0.98 3.58
CA LEU A 116 22.50 0.74 3.77
C LEU A 116 22.74 -0.77 3.73
N GLY A 117 23.63 -1.21 2.85
CA GLY A 117 24.04 -2.61 2.79
C GLY A 117 25.26 -2.88 3.68
N TYR A 118 25.23 -3.99 4.41
CA TYR A 118 26.31 -4.43 5.30
C TYR A 118 26.88 -5.82 4.94
N GLY A 119 26.33 -6.46 3.92
CA GLY A 119 26.77 -7.77 3.44
C GLY A 119 28.12 -7.72 2.71
N HIS A 120 28.85 -8.83 2.76
CA HIS A 120 30.15 -8.98 2.08
C HIS A 120 30.10 -9.85 0.83
N TYR A 121 28.94 -10.47 0.54
CA TYR A 121 28.73 -11.42 -0.54
C TYR A 121 27.42 -11.15 -1.28
N ALA A 122 27.47 -11.26 -2.60
CA ALA A 122 26.31 -11.31 -3.48
C ALA A 122 25.51 -12.60 -3.21
N GLN A 123 24.33 -12.51 -2.59
CA GLN A 123 23.53 -13.71 -2.27
C GLN A 123 22.38 -13.97 -3.25
N ILE A 124 21.89 -12.97 -3.97
CA ILE A 124 20.75 -13.12 -4.91
C ILE A 124 20.99 -12.35 -6.23
N ASP A 125 22.02 -11.52 -6.29
CA ASP A 125 22.23 -10.56 -7.36
C ASP A 125 23.73 -10.29 -7.52
N ASP A 126 24.22 -10.08 -8.75
CA ASP A 126 25.64 -9.88 -9.06
C ASP A 126 26.26 -8.62 -8.42
N ILE A 127 25.44 -7.83 -7.73
CA ILE A 127 25.87 -6.63 -7.01
C ILE A 127 25.45 -6.66 -5.55
N VAL A 128 26.38 -6.25 -4.69
CA VAL A 128 26.13 -6.02 -3.26
C VAL A 128 25.80 -4.54 -3.07
N ASN A 129 24.57 -4.24 -2.69
CA ASN A 129 24.16 -2.88 -2.37
C ASN A 129 25.06 -2.29 -1.27
N GLN A 130 25.52 -1.05 -1.43
CA GLN A 130 26.19 -0.31 -0.36
C GLN A 130 25.24 0.74 0.22
N PHE A 131 24.59 1.48 -0.66
CA PHE A 131 23.64 2.51 -0.31
C PHE A 131 22.66 2.71 -1.45
N TYR A 132 21.39 2.96 -1.14
CA TYR A 132 20.47 3.55 -2.10
C TYR A 132 19.46 4.48 -1.46
N THR A 133 18.95 5.39 -2.29
CA THR A 133 17.75 6.17 -2.02
C THR A 133 16.84 6.18 -3.25
N GLY A 134 15.70 6.85 -3.18
CA GLY A 134 14.75 6.88 -4.28
C GLY A 134 13.51 7.68 -3.99
N LEU A 135 12.54 7.54 -4.90
CA LEU A 135 11.21 8.07 -4.77
C LEU A 135 10.21 7.06 -5.34
N SER A 136 9.21 6.69 -4.54
CA SER A 136 8.07 5.91 -5.00
C SER A 136 6.80 6.75 -4.90
N VAL A 137 5.91 6.58 -5.89
CA VAL A 137 4.56 7.13 -5.87
C VAL A 137 3.59 5.99 -5.65
N ASN A 138 3.01 5.94 -4.45
CA ASN A 138 2.14 4.86 -4.01
C ASN A 138 0.68 5.26 -4.21
N PHE A 139 -0.08 4.47 -4.98
CA PHE A 139 -1.51 4.63 -5.19
C PHE A 139 -2.30 3.67 -4.29
N TYR A 140 -3.31 4.22 -3.62
CA TYR A 140 -4.23 3.51 -2.71
C TYR A 140 -5.65 3.52 -3.29
N PRO A 141 -5.98 2.63 -4.24
CA PRO A 141 -7.28 2.66 -4.93
C PRO A 141 -8.46 2.45 -3.98
N THR A 142 -8.25 1.63 -2.94
CA THR A 142 -9.25 1.37 -1.88
C THR A 142 -9.31 2.47 -0.81
N GLY A 143 -8.46 3.50 -0.91
CA GLY A 143 -8.32 4.54 0.11
C GLY A 143 -7.65 4.03 1.40
N GLN A 144 -7.94 4.69 2.51
CA GLN A 144 -7.36 4.37 3.82
C GLN A 144 -8.31 3.50 4.65
N GLY A 145 -7.75 2.52 5.36
CA GLY A 145 -8.53 1.55 6.12
C GLY A 145 -7.65 0.48 6.76
N LYS A 146 -8.28 -0.52 7.38
CA LYS A 146 -7.59 -1.68 7.98
C LYS A 146 -6.87 -2.53 6.94
N TRP A 147 -7.48 -2.74 5.78
CA TRP A 147 -6.87 -3.42 4.65
C TRP A 147 -6.76 -2.45 3.48
N ARG A 148 -5.58 -2.37 2.88
CA ARG A 148 -5.30 -1.46 1.77
C ARG A 148 -4.52 -2.20 0.71
N PHE A 149 -4.90 -2.00 -0.55
CA PHE A 149 -4.05 -2.34 -1.68
C PHE A 149 -3.16 -1.13 -2.02
N ILE A 150 -1.92 -1.41 -2.39
CA ILE A 150 -0.94 -0.42 -2.84
C ILE A 150 -0.40 -0.85 -4.20
N THR A 151 -0.30 0.11 -5.12
CA THR A 151 0.41 -0.08 -6.38
C THR A 151 1.10 1.21 -6.79
N GLY A 152 2.21 1.15 -7.53
CA GLY A 152 2.75 2.35 -8.16
C GLY A 152 4.22 2.28 -8.55
N PRO A 153 4.69 3.27 -9.31
CA PRO A 153 6.06 3.31 -9.78
C PRO A 153 7.03 3.70 -8.66
N GLY A 154 8.23 3.13 -8.69
CA GLY A 154 9.35 3.46 -7.84
C GLY A 154 10.61 3.69 -8.65
N PHE A 155 11.32 4.76 -8.35
CA PHE A 155 12.67 5.01 -8.83
C PHE A 155 13.65 4.87 -7.67
N ARG A 156 14.77 4.18 -7.88
CA ARG A 156 15.86 4.07 -6.91
C ARG A 156 17.19 4.37 -7.58
N VAL A 157 18.11 4.98 -6.86
CA VAL A 157 19.49 5.23 -7.29
C VAL A 157 20.42 4.93 -6.13
N GLY A 158 21.56 4.31 -6.42
CA GLY A 158 22.46 3.87 -5.37
C GLY A 158 23.84 3.49 -5.87
N SER A 159 24.69 3.12 -4.91
CA SER A 159 26.02 2.55 -5.12
C SER A 159 26.03 1.09 -4.68
N ALA A 160 26.79 0.28 -5.40
CA ALA A 160 26.96 -1.13 -5.12
C ALA A 160 28.41 -1.56 -5.38
N LYS A 161 28.79 -2.69 -4.81
CA LYS A 161 30.00 -3.42 -5.15
C LYS A 161 29.67 -4.53 -6.13
N TRP A 162 30.52 -4.68 -7.12
CA TRP A 162 30.54 -5.82 -8.02
C TRP A 162 31.70 -6.72 -7.60
N ASP A 163 31.40 -7.98 -7.30
CA ASP A 163 32.41 -9.01 -7.09
C ASP A 163 32.51 -9.80 -8.42
N TYR A 164 33.68 -9.79 -9.06
CA TYR A 164 33.91 -10.60 -10.24
C TYR A 164 35.18 -11.44 -10.10
N TYR A 165 35.14 -12.55 -10.82
CA TYR A 165 36.17 -13.55 -10.85
C TYR A 165 36.91 -13.46 -12.18
N SER A 166 38.23 -13.32 -12.11
CA SER A 166 39.09 -13.37 -13.28
C SER A 166 39.97 -14.62 -13.20
N TYR A 167 40.12 -15.29 -14.32
CA TYR A 167 40.97 -16.48 -14.46
C TYR A 167 42.26 -16.04 -15.16
N ASP A 168 43.40 -16.28 -14.52
CA ASP A 168 44.72 -16.10 -15.14
C ASP A 168 45.51 -17.42 -15.12
N GLU A 169 46.69 -17.43 -15.76
CA GLU A 169 47.58 -18.61 -15.83
C GLU A 169 48.08 -19.09 -14.45
N TYR A 170 47.92 -18.30 -13.39
CA TYR A 170 48.46 -18.56 -12.04
C TYR A 170 47.39 -18.88 -11.00
N GLY A 171 46.10 -18.82 -11.36
CA GLY A 171 44.99 -19.25 -10.52
C GLY A 171 43.81 -18.30 -10.53
N TYR A 172 43.16 -18.19 -9.37
CA TYR A 172 41.89 -17.48 -9.22
C TYR A 172 42.07 -16.20 -8.40
N SER A 173 41.71 -15.06 -9.00
CA SER A 173 41.82 -13.76 -8.36
C SER A 173 40.44 -13.10 -8.23
N ASN A 174 40.13 -12.66 -7.00
CA ASN A 174 38.87 -11.97 -6.66
C ASN A 174 39.05 -10.46 -6.76
N TYR A 175 38.30 -9.81 -7.64
CA TYR A 175 38.33 -8.36 -7.79
C TYR A 175 37.01 -7.74 -7.35
N LYS A 176 37.11 -6.64 -6.59
CA LYS A 176 35.95 -5.86 -6.11
C LYS A 176 35.98 -4.49 -6.76
N SER A 177 34.89 -4.11 -7.42
CA SER A 177 34.75 -2.79 -8.06
C SER A 177 33.51 -2.06 -7.59
N ASN A 178 33.62 -0.76 -7.32
CA ASN A 178 32.48 0.08 -6.98
C ASN A 178 31.76 0.53 -8.26
N THR A 179 30.44 0.43 -8.26
CA THR A 179 29.58 0.85 -9.35
C THR A 179 28.35 1.59 -8.83
N GLY A 180 27.75 2.43 -9.66
CA GLY A 180 26.46 3.02 -9.38
C GLY A 180 25.36 2.32 -10.18
N TYR A 181 24.13 2.45 -9.73
CA TYR A 181 22.98 1.90 -10.44
C TYR A 181 21.74 2.75 -10.24
N PHE A 182 20.76 2.59 -11.12
CA PHE A 182 19.38 2.98 -10.85
C PHE A 182 18.42 1.84 -11.13
N LYS A 183 17.26 1.85 -10.48
CA LYS A 183 16.15 0.92 -10.69
C LYS A 183 14.87 1.70 -10.99
N LEU A 184 14.11 1.19 -11.96
CA LEU A 184 12.72 1.54 -12.18
C LEU A 184 11.89 0.32 -11.80
N LEU A 185 10.93 0.50 -10.91
CA LEU A 185 10.15 -0.56 -10.28
C LEU A 185 8.67 -0.25 -10.40
N VAL A 186 7.86 -1.29 -10.47
CA VAL A 186 6.43 -1.25 -10.20
C VAL A 186 6.20 -2.07 -8.93
N ASN A 187 5.72 -1.39 -7.90
CA ASN A 187 5.44 -1.98 -6.60
C ASN A 187 3.96 -2.36 -6.55
N ASN A 188 3.65 -3.53 -6.00
CA ASN A 188 2.30 -4.01 -5.76
C ASN A 188 2.27 -4.71 -4.40
N GLY A 189 1.26 -4.44 -3.58
CA GLY A 189 1.22 -5.02 -2.25
C GLY A 189 -0.08 -4.83 -1.51
N VAL A 190 -0.11 -5.44 -0.33
CA VAL A 190 -1.22 -5.33 0.62
C VAL A 190 -0.70 -4.81 1.95
N ILE A 191 -1.50 -3.97 2.59
CA ILE A 191 -1.19 -3.37 3.88
C ILE A 191 -2.33 -3.68 4.85
N PHE A 192 -1.98 -4.22 6.00
CA PHE A 192 -2.86 -4.46 7.14
C PHE A 192 -2.54 -3.47 8.25
N THR A 193 -3.54 -2.74 8.75
CA THR A 193 -3.41 -1.67 9.75
C THR A 193 -4.29 -2.02 10.94
N PRO A 194 -3.80 -2.88 11.87
CA PRO A 194 -4.61 -3.36 12.99
C PRO A 194 -5.04 -2.21 13.92
N ILE A 195 -4.18 -1.22 14.10
CA ILE A 195 -4.43 0.01 14.87
C ILE A 195 -3.98 1.22 14.05
N LYS A 196 -4.55 2.41 14.33
CA LYS A 196 -4.31 3.62 13.53
C LYS A 196 -2.83 4.03 13.42
N ALA A 197 -2.03 3.69 14.42
CA ALA A 197 -0.61 4.04 14.51
C ALA A 197 0.34 2.99 13.91
N LEU A 198 -0.13 1.78 13.57
CA LEU A 198 0.75 0.67 13.17
C LEU A 198 0.21 -0.05 11.94
N SER A 199 1.06 -0.29 10.95
CA SER A 199 0.74 -1.05 9.74
C SER A 199 1.79 -2.12 9.46
N PHE A 200 1.33 -3.25 8.93
CA PHE A 200 2.13 -4.33 8.38
C PHE A 200 1.88 -4.40 6.89
N SER A 201 2.90 -4.64 6.07
CA SER A 201 2.70 -4.76 4.63
C SER A 201 3.59 -5.83 4.01
N ILE A 202 3.11 -6.38 2.90
CA ILE A 202 3.86 -7.25 2.00
C ILE A 202 3.79 -6.61 0.62
N ILE A 203 4.95 -6.29 0.05
CA ILE A 203 5.08 -5.59 -1.23
C ILE A 203 5.99 -6.40 -2.15
N GLY A 204 5.44 -6.83 -3.28
CA GLY A 204 6.20 -7.36 -4.41
C GLY A 204 6.58 -6.22 -5.36
N SER A 205 7.81 -6.23 -5.84
CA SER A 205 8.34 -5.24 -6.79
C SER A 205 8.92 -5.97 -7.99
N ILE A 206 8.67 -5.44 -9.19
CA ILE A 206 9.29 -5.91 -10.44
C ILE A 206 9.68 -4.71 -11.29
N GLY A 207 10.77 -4.81 -12.04
CA GLY A 207 11.14 -3.78 -12.98
C GLY A 207 12.52 -4.00 -13.59
N VAL A 208 13.22 -2.91 -13.88
CA VAL A 208 14.53 -2.92 -14.54
C VAL A 208 15.57 -2.18 -13.71
N ARG A 209 16.80 -2.67 -13.75
CA ARG A 209 17.98 -2.01 -13.22
C ARG A 209 18.93 -1.67 -14.34
N TYR A 210 19.54 -0.50 -14.28
CA TYR A 210 20.73 -0.14 -15.06
C TYR A 210 21.95 0.01 -14.15
N VAL A 211 23.10 -0.53 -14.55
CA VAL A 211 24.38 -0.43 -13.83
C VAL A 211 25.34 0.45 -14.63
N PHE A 212 25.95 1.44 -13.98
CA PHE A 212 26.77 2.47 -14.62
C PHE A 212 28.11 1.96 -15.13
N LYS A 213 28.76 1.09 -14.36
CA LYS A 213 30.05 0.48 -14.69
C LYS A 213 29.98 -1.02 -14.49
N MET A 214 30.44 -1.77 -15.48
CA MET A 214 30.59 -3.23 -15.43
C MET A 214 32.00 -3.61 -15.85
N PRO A 215 32.55 -4.74 -15.36
CA PRO A 215 33.76 -5.34 -15.90
C PRO A 215 33.60 -5.60 -17.42
N SER A 216 34.72 -5.59 -18.16
CA SER A 216 34.77 -5.71 -19.63
C SER A 216 34.01 -6.92 -20.20
N ASP A 217 33.83 -7.97 -19.40
CA ASP A 217 33.32 -9.26 -19.85
C ASP A 217 31.79 -9.38 -19.69
N TYR A 218 31.12 -8.35 -19.14
CA TYR A 218 29.68 -8.30 -18.94
C TYR A 218 29.03 -7.20 -19.79
N ASP A 219 28.31 -7.58 -20.84
CA ASP A 219 27.76 -6.63 -21.82
C ASP A 219 26.35 -6.09 -21.45
N GLN A 220 25.66 -6.73 -20.49
CA GLN A 220 24.27 -6.39 -20.16
C GLN A 220 24.16 -5.43 -18.98
N ARG A 221 24.24 -4.12 -19.29
CA ARG A 221 24.03 -3.02 -18.31
C ARG A 221 22.60 -2.92 -17.79
N VAL A 222 21.62 -3.37 -18.57
CA VAL A 222 20.20 -3.40 -18.20
C VAL A 222 19.82 -4.82 -17.84
N ARG A 223 19.16 -5.00 -16.68
CA ARG A 223 18.64 -6.30 -16.25
C ARG A 223 17.27 -6.17 -15.61
N THR A 224 16.44 -7.19 -15.79
CA THR A 224 15.21 -7.33 -15.00
C THR A 224 15.58 -7.53 -13.53
N THR A 225 14.82 -6.91 -12.64
CA THR A 225 15.01 -7.02 -11.19
C THR A 225 13.65 -7.19 -10.53
N GLY A 226 13.62 -7.91 -9.42
CA GLY A 226 12.43 -8.09 -8.61
C GLY A 226 12.78 -8.24 -7.15
N GLY A 227 11.78 -8.13 -6.29
CA GLY A 227 11.97 -8.31 -4.86
C GLY A 227 10.65 -8.39 -4.12
N VAL A 228 10.69 -8.98 -2.94
CA VAL A 228 9.57 -9.01 -2.00
C VAL A 228 10.06 -8.34 -0.72
N SER A 229 9.23 -7.46 -0.16
CA SER A 229 9.52 -6.73 1.06
C SER A 229 8.39 -6.94 2.06
N VAL A 230 8.75 -7.22 3.31
CA VAL A 230 7.83 -7.29 4.45
C VAL A 230 8.14 -6.11 5.35
N ASN A 231 7.16 -5.25 5.61
CA ASN A 231 7.42 -3.97 6.29
C ASN A 231 6.55 -3.76 7.51
N LEU A 232 7.14 -3.09 8.50
CA LEU A 232 6.47 -2.56 9.67
C LEU A 232 6.47 -1.03 9.59
N SER A 233 5.30 -0.39 9.69
CA SER A 233 5.16 1.06 9.54
C SER A 233 4.49 1.67 10.76
N TYR A 234 5.05 2.77 11.26
CA TYR A 234 4.47 3.61 12.29
C TYR A 234 3.86 4.87 11.69
N ARG A 235 2.65 5.24 12.13
CA ARG A 235 1.84 6.36 11.61
C ARG A 235 1.73 7.50 12.62
N PHE A 236 2.07 8.73 12.22
CA PHE A 236 2.04 9.93 13.08
C PHE A 236 1.58 11.22 12.38
#